data_AF-A0A3M5TEW3-F1
#
_entry.id   AF-A0A3M5TEW3-F1
#
_cell.length_a   1.000
_cell.length_b   1.000
_cell.length_c   1.000
_cell.angle_alpha   90.00
_cell.angle_beta   90.00
_cell.angle_gamma   90.00
#
_symmetry.space_group_name_H-M   'P 1'
#
loop_
_entity.id
_entity.type
_entity.pdbx_description
1 polymer ?
#
loop_
_entity_poly.entity_id
_entity_poly.type
_entity_poly.pdbx_seq_one_letter_code
_entity_poly.pdbx_strand_id
1 'polypeptide(L)'
;MISSARFGDQHACPLPGHGITPIITASDDVLINALCAARVGDICACGAVIVAGFPSIMVNGRPMAHLGSPTSHGGMLVTGSQDVGGGFTFGGAAANRVIDFSRLGILQPDGTLDEQRLEALLADPQLAGKAEAAGAVVDTSGVSAPPRPTRLESPLCNHPDRMNELASY
;
A
#
# COMPACT_ATOMS: atom_id res chain seq x y z
N MET A 1 6.71 -0.22 12.08
CA MET A 1 6.84 0.76 10.98
C MET A 1 6.37 0.06 9.72
N ILE A 2 5.51 0.71 8.94
CA ILE A 2 4.90 0.13 7.74
C ILE A 2 5.56 0.77 6.53
N SER A 3 6.11 -0.06 5.64
CA SER A 3 6.84 0.39 4.45
C SER A 3 6.02 1.34 3.58
N SER A 4 6.61 2.45 3.15
CA SER A 4 5.96 3.37 2.19
C SER A 4 5.92 2.74 0.80
N ALA A 5 4.82 2.91 0.07
CA ALA A 5 4.69 2.45 -1.30
C ALA A 5 5.24 3.48 -2.30
N ARG A 6 5.71 3.01 -3.44
CA ARG A 6 6.38 3.81 -4.47
C ARG A 6 5.92 3.38 -5.87
N PHE A 7 6.19 4.21 -6.86
CA PHE A 7 6.06 3.83 -8.26
C PHE A 7 6.77 2.50 -8.53
N GLY A 8 6.09 1.59 -9.23
CA GLY A 8 6.59 0.25 -9.53
C GLY A 8 6.41 -0.77 -8.41
N ASP A 9 6.05 -0.39 -7.17
CA ASP A 9 5.68 -1.36 -6.15
C ASP A 9 4.42 -2.14 -6.57
N GLN A 10 4.32 -3.38 -6.12
CA GLN A 10 3.38 -4.35 -6.65
C GLN A 10 2.05 -4.32 -5.92
N HIS A 11 0.98 -4.51 -6.68
CA HIS A 11 -0.40 -4.67 -6.23
C HIS A 11 -0.88 -6.08 -6.59
N ALA A 12 -1.43 -6.81 -5.62
CA ALA A 12 -2.10 -8.08 -5.86
C ALA A 12 -3.60 -7.84 -6.01
N CYS A 13 -4.12 -8.03 -7.22
CA CYS A 13 -5.51 -7.83 -7.57
C CYS A 13 -6.28 -9.16 -7.56
N PRO A 14 -7.42 -9.26 -6.84
CA PRO A 14 -8.21 -10.48 -6.78
C PRO A 14 -9.09 -10.70 -8.02
N LEU A 15 -9.24 -9.67 -8.87
CA LEU A 15 -10.04 -9.80 -10.09
C LEU A 15 -9.40 -10.82 -11.06
N PRO A 16 -10.19 -11.75 -11.63
CA PRO A 16 -9.68 -12.74 -12.58
C PRO A 16 -8.96 -12.09 -13.76
N GLY A 17 -7.73 -12.53 -14.03
CA GLY A 17 -6.91 -12.03 -15.14
C GLY A 17 -6.03 -10.81 -14.82
N HIS A 18 -6.17 -10.19 -13.64
CA HIS A 18 -5.32 -9.04 -13.25
C HIS A 18 -4.02 -9.46 -12.57
N GLY A 19 -4.09 -10.40 -11.61
CA GLY A 19 -2.90 -10.93 -10.94
C GLY A 19 -2.10 -9.87 -10.18
N ILE A 20 -0.76 -9.88 -10.35
CA ILE A 20 0.14 -8.92 -9.72
C ILE A 20 0.54 -7.86 -10.75
N THR A 21 0.29 -6.59 -10.44
CA THR A 21 0.59 -5.45 -11.32
C THR A 21 1.27 -4.31 -10.57
N PRO A 22 2.16 -3.54 -11.21
CA PRO A 22 2.84 -2.43 -10.56
C PRO A 22 1.94 -1.20 -10.38
N ILE A 23 2.30 -0.32 -9.45
CA ILE A 23 1.81 1.06 -9.39
C ILE A 23 2.41 1.85 -10.56
N ILE A 24 1.58 2.54 -11.33
CA ILE A 24 1.96 3.24 -12.57
C ILE A 24 1.72 4.76 -12.53
N THR A 25 1.11 5.28 -11.48
CA THR A 25 1.10 6.72 -11.19
C THR A 25 1.59 6.94 -9.77
N ALA A 26 2.25 8.07 -9.52
CA ALA A 26 2.81 8.41 -8.21
C ALA A 26 3.04 9.93 -8.15
N SER A 27 3.67 10.40 -7.07
CA SER A 27 4.17 11.78 -6.97
C SER A 27 5.16 12.14 -8.09
N ASP A 28 5.10 13.36 -8.60
CA ASP A 28 6.00 13.81 -9.67
C ASP A 28 7.37 14.28 -9.14
N ASP A 29 7.46 14.61 -7.85
CA ASP A 29 8.61 15.32 -7.26
C ASP A 29 9.08 14.78 -5.91
N VAL A 30 8.24 14.03 -5.18
CA VAL A 30 8.61 13.42 -3.90
C VAL A 30 9.12 12.01 -4.14
N LEU A 31 10.39 11.79 -3.84
CA LEU A 31 11.07 10.52 -4.05
C LEU A 31 11.32 9.78 -2.73
N ILE A 32 11.09 8.47 -2.75
CA ILE A 32 11.48 7.51 -1.72
C ILE A 32 12.39 6.50 -2.39
N ASN A 33 13.65 6.42 -1.96
CA ASN A 33 14.67 5.56 -2.57
C ASN A 33 14.78 5.76 -4.09
N ALA A 34 14.83 7.03 -4.51
CA ALA A 34 14.88 7.46 -5.92
C ALA A 34 13.67 7.04 -6.78
N LEU A 35 12.58 6.56 -6.19
CA LEU A 35 11.32 6.27 -6.87
C LEU A 35 10.22 7.20 -6.35
N CYS A 36 9.34 7.64 -7.24
CA CYS A 36 8.20 8.48 -6.92
C CYS A 36 7.32 7.87 -5.80
N ALA A 37 6.99 8.65 -4.77
CA ALA A 37 6.18 8.19 -3.65
C ALA A 37 4.71 7.97 -4.06
N ALA A 38 4.14 6.82 -3.71
CA ALA A 38 2.73 6.51 -4.01
C ALA A 38 1.80 7.09 -2.94
N ARG A 39 0.58 7.47 -3.36
CA ARG A 39 -0.41 8.21 -2.58
C ARG A 39 -1.79 7.60 -2.74
N VAL A 40 -2.70 7.93 -1.83
CA VAL A 40 -4.13 7.62 -2.01
C VAL A 40 -4.61 8.22 -3.31
N GLY A 41 -5.16 7.36 -4.16
CA GLY A 41 -5.75 7.61 -5.45
C GLY A 41 -4.79 7.44 -6.65
N ASP A 42 -3.54 7.02 -6.41
CA ASP A 42 -2.65 6.59 -7.48
C ASP A 42 -3.13 5.23 -8.05
N ILE A 43 -2.76 4.95 -9.30
CA ILE A 43 -3.33 3.87 -10.12
C ILE A 43 -2.33 2.72 -10.30
N CYS A 44 -2.82 1.49 -10.18
CA CYS A 44 -2.09 0.27 -10.51
C CYS A 44 -2.32 -0.11 -11.98
N ALA A 45 -1.41 -0.85 -12.61
CA ALA A 45 -1.50 -1.15 -14.05
C ALA A 45 -2.77 -1.92 -14.44
N CYS A 46 -3.41 -2.60 -13.49
CA CYS A 46 -4.71 -3.24 -13.69
C CYS A 46 -5.92 -2.28 -13.65
N GLY A 47 -5.71 -0.99 -13.45
CA GLY A 47 -6.74 0.05 -13.30
C GLY A 47 -7.22 0.29 -11.87
N ALA A 48 -6.74 -0.48 -10.89
CA ALA A 48 -7.13 -0.28 -9.49
C ALA A 48 -6.59 1.04 -8.92
N VAL A 49 -7.39 1.73 -8.13
CA VAL A 49 -7.04 2.98 -7.46
C VAL A 49 -6.68 2.68 -6.01
N ILE A 50 -5.58 3.21 -5.48
CA ILE A 50 -5.21 3.05 -4.06
C ILE A 50 -6.18 3.86 -3.20
N VAL A 51 -6.82 3.24 -2.19
CA VAL A 51 -7.89 3.91 -1.42
C VAL A 51 -7.54 4.20 0.03
N ALA A 52 -6.41 3.70 0.53
CA ALA A 52 -6.01 3.90 1.92
C ALA A 52 -4.58 4.40 2.05
N GLY A 53 -4.34 5.20 3.09
CA GLY A 53 -3.03 5.77 3.38
C GLY A 53 -2.97 6.43 4.76
N PHE A 54 -1.81 7.01 5.08
CA PHE A 54 -1.60 7.74 6.32
C PHE A 54 -2.08 9.19 6.20
N PRO A 55 -3.18 9.60 6.85
CA PRO A 55 -3.64 11.00 6.81
C PRO A 55 -2.64 11.97 7.47
N SER A 56 -1.75 11.47 8.33
CA SER A 56 -0.72 12.28 8.99
C SER A 56 0.56 12.45 8.17
N ILE A 57 0.72 11.72 7.06
CA ILE A 57 1.89 11.81 6.17
C ILE A 57 1.41 12.21 4.78
N MET A 58 1.61 13.48 4.45
CA MET A 58 1.09 14.09 3.23
C MET A 58 2.17 14.21 2.16
N VAL A 59 1.86 13.75 0.96
CA VAL A 59 2.71 13.84 -0.23
C VAL A 59 1.88 14.53 -1.31
N ASN A 60 2.28 15.73 -1.74
CA ASN A 60 1.53 16.61 -2.64
C ASN A 60 0.05 16.77 -2.24
N GLY A 61 -0.24 16.99 -0.95
CA GLY A 61 -1.61 17.18 -0.48
C GLY A 61 -2.47 15.91 -0.42
N ARG A 62 -1.89 14.72 -0.66
CA ARG A 62 -2.59 13.43 -0.57
C ARG A 62 -1.91 12.50 0.46
N PRO A 63 -2.67 11.65 1.16
CA PRO A 63 -2.11 10.70 2.12
C PRO A 63 -1.13 9.72 1.47
N MET A 64 -0.01 9.47 2.12
CA MET A 64 1.00 8.52 1.64
C MET A 64 0.45 7.08 1.69
N ALA A 65 0.58 6.35 0.57
CA ALA A 65 0.25 4.94 0.48
C ALA A 65 1.37 4.08 1.08
N HIS A 66 1.04 2.84 1.45
CA HIS A 66 1.96 1.96 2.16
C HIS A 66 1.74 0.49 1.80
N LEU A 67 2.68 -0.36 2.20
CA LEU A 67 2.51 -1.81 2.11
C LEU A 67 1.21 -2.21 2.79
N GLY A 68 0.39 -2.99 2.10
CA GLY A 68 -0.92 -3.43 2.57
C GLY A 68 -2.06 -2.41 2.39
N SER A 69 -1.82 -1.24 1.80
CA SER A 69 -2.92 -0.34 1.44
C SER A 69 -3.92 -1.04 0.51
N PRO A 70 -5.21 -1.11 0.84
CA PRO A 70 -6.24 -1.59 -0.08
C PRO A 70 -6.40 -0.69 -1.30
N THR A 71 -7.01 -1.27 -2.32
CA THR A 71 -7.32 -0.63 -3.61
C THR A 71 -8.79 -0.84 -3.98
N SER A 72 -9.30 -0.08 -4.95
CA SER A 72 -10.71 -0.11 -5.39
C SER A 72 -11.16 -1.46 -5.95
N HIS A 73 -10.25 -2.30 -6.45
CA HIS A 73 -10.55 -3.66 -6.91
C HIS A 73 -10.59 -4.69 -5.77
N GLY A 74 -10.46 -4.25 -4.51
CA GLY A 74 -10.48 -5.12 -3.32
C GLY A 74 -9.18 -5.85 -3.02
N GLY A 75 -8.14 -5.65 -3.84
CA GLY A 75 -6.79 -6.13 -3.56
C GLY A 75 -5.97 -5.13 -2.75
N MET A 76 -4.68 -5.41 -2.58
CA MET A 76 -3.78 -4.59 -1.75
C MET A 76 -2.38 -4.47 -2.34
N LEU A 77 -1.63 -3.48 -1.88
CA LEU A 77 -0.20 -3.34 -2.19
C LEU A 77 0.60 -4.39 -1.43
N VAL A 78 1.50 -5.10 -2.12
CA VAL A 78 2.25 -6.26 -1.58
C VAL A 78 3.77 -6.05 -1.55
N THR A 79 4.27 -4.94 -2.11
CA THR A 79 5.65 -4.49 -1.89
C THR A 79 5.68 -3.02 -1.46
N GLY A 80 6.84 -2.58 -0.98
CA GLY A 80 7.08 -1.22 -0.52
C GLY A 80 8.58 -0.97 -0.34
N SER A 81 8.92 0.21 0.15
CA SER A 81 10.27 0.58 0.55
C SER A 81 10.83 -0.34 1.64
N GLN A 82 12.15 -0.55 1.63
CA GLN A 82 12.84 -1.44 2.56
C GLN A 82 13.18 -0.76 3.89
N ASP A 83 13.28 0.57 3.89
CA ASP A 83 13.86 1.37 4.98
C ASP A 83 13.11 2.67 5.24
N VAL A 84 12.19 3.07 4.37
CA VAL A 84 11.31 4.24 4.56
C VAL A 84 9.90 3.75 4.85
N GLY A 85 9.30 4.24 5.93
CA GLY A 85 7.96 3.85 6.33
C GLY A 85 7.32 4.79 7.35
N GLY A 86 6.02 4.59 7.57
CA GLY A 86 5.18 5.38 8.47
C GLY A 86 4.43 4.55 9.51
N GLY A 87 3.37 5.13 10.06
CA GLY A 87 2.42 4.42 10.92
C GLY A 87 2.92 4.10 12.32
N PHE A 88 3.78 4.93 12.89
CA PHE A 88 4.17 4.79 14.30
C PHE A 88 3.16 5.54 15.18
N THR A 89 2.48 4.82 16.06
CA THR A 89 1.54 5.41 17.02
C THR A 89 2.27 5.64 18.34
N PHE A 90 2.72 6.87 18.60
CA PHE A 90 3.08 7.25 19.97
C PHE A 90 1.80 7.65 20.71
N GLY A 91 1.49 6.97 21.82
CA GLY A 91 0.40 7.38 22.73
C GLY A 91 -1.03 7.03 22.30
N GLY A 92 -1.23 6.13 21.33
CA GLY A 92 -2.55 5.51 21.07
C GLY A 92 -3.63 6.39 20.41
N ALA A 93 -3.31 7.58 19.92
CA ALA A 93 -4.29 8.45 19.27
C ALA A 93 -4.66 7.99 17.84
N ALA A 94 -5.95 7.97 17.53
CA ALA A 94 -6.53 7.58 16.24
C ALA A 94 -6.04 8.40 15.03
N ALA A 95 -5.55 9.62 15.27
CA ALA A 95 -5.03 10.53 14.25
C ALA A 95 -3.81 9.99 13.48
N ASN A 96 -3.13 8.95 14.00
CA ASN A 96 -1.99 8.29 13.33
C ASN A 96 -2.33 6.96 12.65
N ARG A 97 -3.63 6.62 12.53
CA ARG A 97 -4.08 5.37 11.92
C ARG A 97 -4.26 5.53 10.41
N VAL A 98 -4.09 4.42 9.70
CA VAL A 98 -4.43 4.34 8.27
C VAL A 98 -5.94 4.46 8.10
N ILE A 99 -6.35 5.30 7.15
CA ILE A 99 -7.76 5.48 6.80
C ILE A 99 -7.99 4.92 5.39
N ASP A 100 -9.00 4.07 5.26
CA ASP A 100 -9.60 3.66 3.99
C ASP A 100 -10.65 4.70 3.56
N PHE A 101 -10.21 5.61 2.71
CA PHE A 101 -11.04 6.72 2.26
C PHE A 101 -12.16 6.26 1.33
N SER A 102 -12.11 5.05 0.75
CA SER A 102 -13.23 4.54 -0.07
C SER A 102 -14.53 4.45 0.74
N ARG A 103 -14.43 4.13 2.04
CA ARG A 103 -15.57 4.11 2.97
C ARG A 103 -16.10 5.51 3.31
N LEU A 104 -15.33 6.55 2.99
CA LEU A 104 -15.73 7.94 3.11
C LEU A 104 -16.20 8.54 1.77
N GLY A 105 -16.32 7.70 0.73
CA GLY A 105 -16.94 8.07 -0.54
C GLY A 105 -16.03 8.82 -1.51
N ILE A 106 -14.70 8.69 -1.42
CA ILE A 106 -13.76 9.36 -2.34
C ILE A 106 -13.77 8.83 -3.77
N LEU A 107 -14.48 7.74 -4.05
CA LEU A 107 -14.56 7.18 -5.39
C LEU A 107 -15.85 7.66 -6.08
N GLN A 108 -15.70 8.10 -7.31
CA GLN A 108 -16.81 8.39 -8.21
C GLN A 108 -17.48 7.07 -8.68
N PRO A 109 -18.70 7.12 -9.24
CA PRO A 109 -19.38 5.92 -9.75
C PRO A 109 -18.61 5.17 -10.85
N ASP A 110 -17.73 5.86 -11.57
CA ASP A 110 -16.86 5.28 -12.59
C ASP A 110 -15.56 4.66 -12.02
N GLY A 111 -15.38 4.70 -10.70
CA GLY A 111 -14.21 4.16 -10.00
C GLY A 111 -13.01 5.11 -9.94
N THR A 112 -13.11 6.32 -10.50
CA THR A 112 -12.05 7.33 -10.42
C THR A 112 -12.08 8.05 -9.07
N LEU A 113 -10.96 8.71 -8.73
CA LEU A 113 -10.86 9.51 -7.52
C LEU A 113 -11.64 10.83 -7.67
N ASP A 114 -12.45 11.17 -6.67
CA ASP A 114 -12.98 12.51 -6.45
C ASP A 114 -11.96 13.31 -5.62
N GLU A 115 -11.10 14.06 -6.31
CA GLU A 115 -10.05 14.88 -5.69
C GLU A 115 -10.61 15.94 -4.75
N GLN A 116 -11.71 16.59 -5.13
CA GLN A 116 -12.34 17.64 -4.31
C GLN A 116 -12.87 17.08 -3.00
N ARG A 117 -13.50 15.89 -3.05
CA ARG A 117 -13.97 15.22 -1.83
C ARG A 117 -12.81 14.75 -0.97
N LEU A 118 -11.74 14.23 -1.56
CA LEU A 118 -10.55 13.84 -0.81
C LEU A 118 -9.95 15.06 -0.09
N GLU A 119 -9.76 16.18 -0.78
CA GLU A 119 -9.27 17.42 -0.19
C GLU A 119 -10.17 17.92 0.95
N ALA A 120 -11.49 17.91 0.74
CA ALA A 120 -12.45 18.32 1.77
C ALA A 120 -12.39 17.43 3.02
N LEU A 121 -12.20 16.13 2.85
CA LEU A 121 -12.03 15.20 3.98
C LEU A 121 -10.73 15.46 4.74
N LEU A 122 -9.65 15.78 4.04
CA LEU A 122 -8.34 16.04 4.65
C LEU A 122 -8.27 17.40 5.35
N ALA A 123 -9.08 18.36 4.92
CA ALA A 123 -9.25 19.64 5.59
C ALA A 123 -10.15 19.56 6.84
N ASP A 124 -10.87 18.46 7.04
CA ASP A 124 -11.81 18.29 8.15
C ASP A 124 -11.07 17.92 9.46
N PRO A 125 -11.09 18.77 10.50
CA PRO A 125 -10.47 18.45 11.79
C PRO A 125 -11.10 17.24 12.50
N GLN A 126 -12.32 16.83 12.12
CA GLN A 126 -13.03 15.66 12.66
C GLN A 126 -12.85 14.39 11.81
N LEU A 127 -11.94 14.37 10.84
CA LEU A 127 -11.71 13.23 9.95
C LEU A 127 -11.53 11.92 10.71
N ALA A 128 -10.74 11.91 11.79
CA ALA A 128 -10.48 10.70 12.56
C ALA A 128 -11.77 10.10 13.17
N GLY A 129 -12.61 10.93 13.78
CA GLY A 129 -13.89 10.48 14.35
C GLY A 129 -14.87 10.00 13.27
N LYS A 130 -14.90 10.67 12.11
CA LYS A 130 -15.69 10.22 10.95
C LYS A 130 -15.20 8.88 10.42
N ALA A 131 -13.89 8.69 10.34
CA ALA A 131 -13.29 7.44 9.90
C ALA A 131 -13.63 6.29 10.86
N GLU A 132 -13.60 6.53 12.17
CA GLU A 132 -14.03 5.53 13.16
C GLU A 132 -15.51 5.18 13.03
N ALA A 133 -16.38 6.20 12.94
CA ALA A 133 -17.82 6.00 12.80
C ALA A 133 -18.19 5.26 11.50
N ALA A 134 -17.44 5.48 10.42
CA ALA A 134 -17.60 4.79 9.14
C ALA A 134 -16.92 3.41 9.09
N GLY A 135 -16.22 2.99 10.15
CA GLY A 135 -15.40 1.78 10.13
C GLY A 135 -14.28 1.85 9.08
N ALA A 136 -13.84 3.05 8.70
CA ALA A 136 -12.82 3.32 7.70
C ALA A 136 -11.39 3.15 8.24
N VAL A 137 -11.22 2.93 9.54
CA VAL A 137 -9.88 2.79 10.12
C VAL A 137 -9.33 1.40 9.87
N VAL A 138 -8.17 1.31 9.21
CA VAL A 138 -7.49 0.04 8.90
C VAL A 138 -6.61 -0.35 10.09
N ASP A 139 -6.74 -1.60 10.53
CA ASP A 139 -5.83 -2.19 11.52
C ASP A 139 -4.57 -2.69 10.82
N THR A 140 -3.44 -2.08 11.15
CA THR A 140 -2.13 -2.38 10.55
C THR A 140 -1.19 -3.10 11.50
N SER A 141 -1.68 -3.57 12.65
CA SER A 141 -0.87 -4.21 13.70
C SER A 141 -0.16 -5.51 13.26
N GLY A 142 -0.54 -6.09 12.11
CA GLY A 142 0.13 -7.24 11.49
C GLY A 142 0.97 -6.97 10.24
N VAL A 143 1.02 -5.73 9.74
CA VAL A 143 1.71 -5.39 8.48
C VAL A 143 3.17 -5.01 8.78
N SER A 144 4.01 -6.03 8.96
CA SER A 144 5.46 -5.86 9.04
C SER A 144 6.08 -5.78 7.64
N ALA A 145 7.25 -5.15 7.53
CA ALA A 145 8.09 -5.14 6.33
C ALA A 145 8.18 -6.54 5.67
N PRO A 146 8.31 -6.62 4.33
CA PRO A 146 8.50 -7.90 3.66
C PRO A 146 9.69 -8.62 4.32
N PRO A 147 9.60 -9.94 4.57
CA PRO A 147 10.74 -10.67 5.11
C PRO A 147 11.95 -10.38 4.23
N ARG A 148 13.08 -10.03 4.85
CA ARG A 148 14.38 -9.95 4.15
C ARG A 148 14.45 -11.18 3.25
N PRO A 149 14.76 -11.06 1.95
CA PRO A 149 14.87 -12.22 1.09
C PRO A 149 15.84 -13.16 1.79
N THR A 150 15.31 -14.24 2.34
CA THR A 150 16.13 -15.35 2.78
C THR A 150 16.85 -15.71 1.50
N ARG A 151 18.19 -15.67 1.56
CA ARG A 151 18.98 -16.42 0.58
C ARG A 151 18.33 -17.80 0.62
N LEU A 152 17.59 -18.17 -0.43
CA LEU A 152 17.26 -19.55 -0.66
C LEU A 152 18.64 -20.19 -0.76
N GLU A 153 19.10 -20.73 0.36
CA GLU A 153 20.23 -21.64 0.34
C GLU A 153 19.77 -22.74 -0.59
N SER A 154 20.23 -22.67 -1.83
CA SER A 154 20.08 -23.77 -2.77
C SER A 154 20.58 -25.00 -1.99
N PRO A 155 19.77 -26.07 -1.86
CA PRO A 155 20.19 -27.20 -1.07
C PRO A 155 21.50 -27.73 -1.66
N LEU A 156 22.60 -27.53 -0.93
CA LEU A 156 23.87 -28.10 -1.29
C LEU A 156 23.71 -29.61 -1.18
N CYS A 157 23.77 -30.31 -2.31
CA CYS A 157 23.69 -31.76 -2.37
C CYS A 157 24.97 -32.35 -1.75
N ASN A 158 25.00 -32.46 -0.42
CA ASN A 158 26.13 -33.00 0.34
C ASN A 158 26.12 -34.54 0.42
N HIS A 159 25.27 -35.22 -0.36
CA HIS A 159 25.27 -36.68 -0.48
C HIS A 159 25.52 -37.09 -1.94
N PRO A 160 26.53 -37.93 -2.22
CA PRO A 160 26.96 -38.24 -3.59
C PRO A 160 25.88 -38.94 -4.45
N ASP A 161 24.83 -39.48 -3.83
CA ASP A 161 23.82 -40.32 -4.51
C ASP A 161 22.50 -39.60 -4.82
N ARG A 162 22.35 -38.30 -4.51
CA ARG A 162 21.07 -37.56 -4.68
C ARG A 162 21.11 -36.39 -5.67
N MET A 163 22.07 -36.37 -6.60
CA MET A 163 22.14 -35.32 -7.63
C MET A 163 20.94 -35.31 -8.60
N ASN A 164 20.19 -36.40 -8.72
CA ASN A 164 19.09 -36.51 -9.68
C ASN A 164 17.79 -35.79 -9.25
N GLU A 165 17.68 -35.40 -7.98
CA GLU A 165 16.49 -34.72 -7.43
C GLU A 165 16.47 -33.21 -7.75
N LEU A 166 17.56 -32.66 -8.33
CA LEU A 166 17.70 -31.25 -8.71
C LEU A 166 17.46 -30.98 -10.20
N ALA A 167 17.21 -32.02 -11.00
CA ALA A 167 17.10 -31.93 -12.47
C ALA A 167 15.66 -31.86 -13.01
N SER A 168 14.65 -31.76 -12.15
CA SER A 168 13.28 -31.48 -12.57
C SER A 168 13.11 -29.96 -12.71
N TYR A 169 13.21 -29.48 -13.95
CA TYR A 169 12.77 -28.14 -14.36
C TYR A 169 11.27 -27.97 -14.21
#